data_AF-A0A8S3C6G9-F1
#
_entry.id   AF-A0A8S3C6G9-F1
#
_cell.length_a   1.000
_cell.length_b   1.000
_cell.length_c   1.000
_cell.angle_alpha   90.00
_cell.angle_beta   90.00
_cell.angle_gamma   90.00
#
_symmetry.space_group_name_H-M   'P 1'
#
loop_
_entity.id
_entity.type
_entity.pdbx_description
1 polymer ?
#
loop_
_entity_poly.entity_id
_entity_poly.type
_entity_poly.pdbx_seq_one_letter_code
_entity_poly.pdbx_strand_id
1 'polypeptide(L)'
;MENFKYGYFDTSDQPPPIQVKHLNNGHIVATAAQKLCIFKLFPIIFHDFIYHLPSFIVYKVLREILDLVLSYPFRKQWLPVLEDLCNTFNQIMILHFPTKIIPKVHFIREYERMIHDFGPSIKYWCFRYEAGHAYFKKIAMRTNNFKNTPKMLVTHYRLQQCFKFELRKFEVHALMHQ
;
A
#
# COMPACT_ATOMS: atom_id res chain seq x y z
N MET A 1 -6.56 15.85 -11.38
CA MET A 1 -5.99 15.37 -10.09
C MET A 1 -5.77 16.51 -9.10
N GLU A 2 -5.18 17.64 -9.50
CA GLU A 2 -4.94 18.78 -8.59
C GLU A 2 -6.23 19.38 -8.00
N ASN A 3 -7.34 19.32 -8.74
CA ASN A 3 -8.65 19.79 -8.27
C ASN A 3 -9.52 18.71 -7.59
N PHE A 4 -9.03 17.47 -7.47
CA PHE A 4 -9.80 16.39 -6.87
C PHE A 4 -9.79 16.52 -5.33
N LYS A 5 -10.96 16.49 -4.71
CA LYS A 5 -11.10 16.58 -3.25
C LYS A 5 -10.94 15.19 -2.63
N TYR A 6 -9.81 14.96 -1.98
CA TYR A 6 -9.53 13.71 -1.26
C TYR A 6 -10.32 13.63 0.04
N GLY A 7 -10.74 12.42 0.41
CA GLY A 7 -11.43 12.17 1.68
C GLY A 7 -10.48 12.23 2.88
N TYR A 8 -11.05 12.30 4.10
CA TYR A 8 -10.29 12.38 5.35
C TYR A 8 -9.20 11.29 5.46
N PHE A 9 -9.52 10.05 5.10
CA PHE A 9 -8.59 8.91 5.16
C PHE A 9 -7.56 8.86 4.03
N ASP A 10 -7.76 9.59 2.94
CA ASP A 10 -6.89 9.58 1.76
C ASP A 10 -5.99 10.83 1.69
N THR A 11 -6.30 11.86 2.49
CA THR A 11 -5.59 13.15 2.46
C THR A 11 -4.12 13.01 2.85
N SER A 12 -3.79 12.12 3.79
CA SER A 12 -2.39 11.86 4.18
C SER A 12 -1.55 11.20 3.09
N ASP A 13 -2.21 10.48 2.18
CA ASP A 13 -1.59 9.70 1.12
C ASP A 13 -1.95 10.24 -0.27
N GLN A 14 -2.25 11.54 -0.36
CA GLN A 14 -2.52 12.20 -1.63
C GLN A 14 -1.32 12.03 -2.59
N PRO A 15 -1.54 11.52 -3.82
CA PRO A 15 -0.47 11.36 -4.79
C PRO A 15 0.05 12.73 -5.25
N PRO A 16 1.38 12.85 -5.52
CA PRO A 16 1.92 14.06 -6.09
C PRO A 16 1.42 14.27 -7.53
N PRO A 17 1.44 15.52 -8.05
CA PRO A 17 1.06 15.79 -9.43
C PRO A 17 1.81 14.92 -10.44
N ILE A 18 1.08 14.32 -11.38
CA ILE A 18 1.67 13.54 -12.47
C ILE A 18 2.19 14.52 -13.52
N GLN A 19 3.51 14.69 -13.56
CA GLN A 19 4.18 15.52 -14.56
C GLN A 19 4.35 14.75 -15.88
N VAL A 20 4.32 15.46 -17.02
CA VAL A 20 4.49 14.87 -18.36
C VAL A 20 5.76 14.02 -18.47
N LYS A 21 6.86 14.46 -17.83
CA LYS A 21 8.13 13.71 -17.78
C LYS A 21 8.00 12.31 -17.16
N HIS A 22 7.04 12.10 -16.25
CA HIS A 22 6.80 10.78 -15.63
C HIS A 22 6.13 9.82 -16.62
N LEU A 23 5.31 10.34 -17.54
CA LEU A 23 4.62 9.55 -18.56
C LEU A 23 5.63 8.98 -19.58
N ASN A 24 6.61 9.79 -19.98
CA ASN A 24 7.64 9.39 -20.94
C ASN A 24 8.53 8.24 -20.41
N ASN A 25 8.75 8.19 -19.09
CA ASN A 25 9.59 7.16 -18.46
C ASN A 25 8.80 5.91 -18.03
N GLY A 26 7.48 5.88 -18.24
CA GLY A 26 6.63 4.75 -17.85
C GLY A 26 6.56 4.48 -16.34
N HIS A 27 6.89 5.46 -15.49
CA HIS A 27 6.89 5.31 -14.04
C HIS A 27 6.34 6.54 -13.32
N ILE A 28 5.37 6.32 -12.43
CA ILE A 28 4.80 7.35 -11.55
C ILE A 28 5.66 7.45 -10.29
N VAL A 29 6.28 8.62 -10.09
CA VAL A 29 7.05 8.95 -8.88
C VAL A 29 6.08 9.21 -7.72
N ALA A 30 5.96 8.26 -6.82
CA ALA A 30 5.09 8.32 -5.64
C ALA A 30 5.50 7.24 -4.62
N THR A 31 5.16 7.45 -3.34
CA THR A 31 5.32 6.41 -2.31
C THR A 31 4.36 5.24 -2.55
N ALA A 32 4.57 4.11 -1.89
CA ALA A 32 3.67 2.96 -2.00
C ALA A 32 2.23 3.29 -1.54
N ALA A 33 2.08 4.14 -0.51
CA ALA A 33 0.78 4.58 -0.01
C ALA A 33 0.06 5.50 -0.98
N GLN A 34 0.79 6.45 -1.56
CA GLN A 34 0.28 7.32 -2.61
C GLN A 34 -0.14 6.53 -3.85
N LYS A 35 0.63 5.50 -4.25
CA LYS A 35 0.28 4.59 -5.35
C LYS A 35 -0.97 3.74 -5.05
N LEU A 36 -1.15 3.31 -3.81
CA LEU A 36 -2.36 2.59 -3.41
C LEU A 36 -3.58 3.52 -3.35
N CYS A 37 -3.41 4.75 -2.87
CA CYS A 37 -4.45 5.78 -2.82
C CYS A 37 -4.95 6.13 -4.22
N ILE A 38 -4.05 6.49 -5.15
CA ILE A 38 -4.44 6.73 -6.55
C ILE A 38 -5.09 5.50 -7.18
N PHE A 39 -4.56 4.30 -6.92
CA PHE A 39 -5.16 3.07 -7.45
C PHE A 39 -6.59 2.86 -6.95
N LYS A 40 -6.85 3.08 -5.65
CA LYS A 40 -8.20 3.00 -5.07
C LYS A 40 -9.18 4.00 -5.67
N LEU A 41 -8.74 5.24 -5.84
CA LEU A 41 -9.58 6.33 -6.31
C LEU A 41 -9.60 6.45 -7.84
N PHE A 42 -8.84 5.62 -8.56
CA PHE A 42 -8.65 5.73 -10.00
C PHE A 42 -9.95 5.84 -10.80
N PRO A 43 -10.99 5.01 -10.57
CA PRO A 43 -12.24 5.09 -11.33
C PRO A 43 -13.04 6.34 -11.02
N ILE A 44 -12.88 6.90 -9.82
CA ILE A 44 -13.58 8.11 -9.38
C ILE A 44 -12.87 9.34 -9.95
N ILE A 45 -11.54 9.36 -9.94
CA ILE A 45 -10.75 10.48 -10.46
C ILE A 45 -10.90 10.61 -11.98
N PHE A 46 -11.04 9.48 -12.69
CA PHE A 46 -11.06 9.42 -14.15
C PHE A 46 -12.39 8.91 -14.72
N HIS A 47 -13.49 9.13 -13.98
CA HIS A 47 -14.80 8.57 -14.31
C HIS A 47 -15.27 8.92 -15.73
N ASP A 48 -14.89 10.09 -16.24
CA ASP A 48 -15.32 10.61 -17.55
C ASP A 48 -14.87 9.79 -18.75
N PHE A 49 -13.74 9.08 -18.67
CA PHE A 49 -13.19 8.38 -19.83
C PHE A 49 -12.79 6.93 -19.58
N ILE A 50 -12.71 6.50 -18.33
CA ILE A 50 -12.16 5.18 -17.99
C ILE A 50 -12.97 4.02 -18.59
N TYR A 51 -14.29 4.19 -18.73
CA TYR A 51 -15.18 3.18 -19.31
C TYR A 51 -14.99 2.96 -20.80
N HIS A 52 -14.35 3.89 -21.51
CA HIS A 52 -14.05 3.78 -22.94
C HIS A 52 -12.74 3.04 -23.21
N LEU A 53 -11.93 2.74 -22.18
CA LEU A 53 -10.65 2.06 -22.33
C LEU A 53 -10.85 0.53 -22.34
N PRO A 54 -10.49 -0.18 -23.44
CA PRO A 54 -10.62 -1.64 -23.49
C PRO A 54 -9.81 -2.34 -22.40
N SER A 55 -8.66 -1.78 -22.03
CA SER A 55 -7.77 -2.31 -20.99
C SER A 55 -8.28 -2.07 -19.56
N PHE A 56 -9.40 -1.35 -19.37
CA PHE A 56 -9.94 -1.11 -18.04
C PHE A 56 -10.34 -2.41 -17.31
N ILE A 57 -10.63 -3.48 -18.05
CA ILE A 57 -10.88 -4.81 -17.46
C ILE A 57 -9.68 -5.31 -16.64
N VAL A 58 -8.45 -4.99 -17.05
CA VAL A 58 -7.23 -5.35 -16.31
C VAL A 58 -7.22 -4.70 -14.93
N TYR A 59 -7.59 -3.41 -14.87
CA TYR A 59 -7.72 -2.70 -13.61
C TYR A 59 -8.82 -3.32 -12.74
N LYS A 60 -9.99 -3.63 -13.31
CA LYS A 60 -11.13 -4.18 -12.55
C LYS A 60 -10.77 -5.50 -11.86
N VAL A 61 -10.16 -6.44 -12.59
CA VAL A 61 -9.77 -7.73 -12.01
C VAL A 61 -8.66 -7.54 -10.97
N LEU A 62 -7.65 -6.70 -11.25
CA LEU A 62 -6.61 -6.40 -10.27
C LEU A 62 -7.18 -5.76 -9.00
N ARG A 63 -8.22 -4.93 -9.16
CA ARG A 63 -8.91 -4.28 -8.06
C ARG A 63 -9.59 -5.30 -7.16
N GLU A 64 -10.31 -6.26 -7.74
CA GLU A 64 -10.96 -7.34 -6.99
C GLU A 64 -9.94 -8.23 -6.27
N ILE A 65 -8.82 -8.57 -6.92
CA ILE A 65 -7.71 -9.29 -6.28
C ILE A 65 -7.19 -8.51 -5.07
N LEU A 66 -6.95 -7.20 -5.23
CA LEU A 66 -6.45 -6.37 -4.14
C LEU A 66 -7.45 -6.25 -3.00
N ASP A 67 -8.74 -6.15 -3.29
CA ASP A 67 -9.78 -6.07 -2.25
C ASP A 67 -9.84 -7.38 -1.43
N LEU A 68 -9.60 -8.54 -2.04
CA LEU A 68 -9.46 -9.82 -1.34
C LEU A 68 -8.14 -9.91 -0.55
N VAL A 69 -7.00 -9.69 -1.21
CA VAL A 69 -5.66 -9.82 -0.60
C VAL A 69 -5.45 -8.84 0.56
N LEU A 70 -6.06 -7.65 0.46
CA LEU A 70 -6.04 -6.61 1.49
C LEU A 70 -7.24 -6.68 2.44
N SER A 71 -8.05 -7.75 2.39
CA SER A 71 -9.11 -7.95 3.38
C SER A 71 -8.54 -8.50 4.69
N TYR A 72 -9.08 -8.02 5.80
CA TYR A 72 -8.81 -8.58 7.12
C TYR A 72 -10.09 -8.54 7.97
N PRO A 73 -10.60 -9.69 8.46
CA PRO A 73 -10.07 -11.05 8.29
C PRO A 73 -10.32 -11.63 6.88
N PHE A 74 -9.35 -12.41 6.36
CA PHE A 74 -9.52 -13.18 5.12
C PHE A 74 -10.22 -14.51 5.42
N ARG A 75 -11.25 -14.85 4.64
CA ARG A 75 -11.97 -16.13 4.79
C ARG A 75 -11.43 -17.16 3.80
N LYS A 76 -11.08 -18.37 4.27
CA LYS A 76 -10.56 -19.45 3.41
C LYS A 76 -11.48 -19.83 2.24
N GLN A 77 -12.80 -19.69 2.42
CA GLN A 77 -13.78 -19.91 1.36
C GLN A 77 -13.62 -18.99 0.13
N TRP A 78 -12.84 -17.91 0.24
CA TRP A 78 -12.55 -17.00 -0.87
C TRP A 78 -11.33 -17.43 -1.70
N LEU A 79 -10.58 -18.47 -1.29
CA LEU A 79 -9.40 -18.94 -2.02
C LEU A 79 -9.72 -19.35 -3.48
N PRO A 80 -10.79 -20.12 -3.77
CA PRO A 80 -11.10 -20.46 -5.17
C PRO A 80 -11.40 -19.22 -6.02
N VAL A 81 -12.10 -18.24 -5.46
CA VAL A 81 -12.39 -16.96 -6.13
C VAL A 81 -11.10 -16.20 -6.42
N LEU A 82 -10.17 -16.17 -5.45
CA LEU A 82 -8.87 -15.53 -5.64
C LEU A 82 -8.04 -16.24 -6.72
N GLU A 83 -8.06 -17.57 -6.77
CA GLU A 83 -7.39 -18.36 -7.81
C GLU A 83 -7.90 -18.00 -9.20
N ASP A 84 -9.23 -18.01 -9.37
CA ASP A 84 -9.90 -17.68 -10.62
C ASP A 84 -9.54 -16.26 -11.06
N LEU A 85 -9.64 -15.28 -10.16
CA LEU A 85 -9.28 -13.90 -10.44
C LEU A 85 -7.81 -13.76 -10.85
N CYS A 86 -6.88 -14.42 -10.15
CA CYS A 86 -5.46 -14.39 -10.49
C CYS A 86 -5.19 -15.02 -11.87
N ASN A 87 -5.87 -16.12 -12.19
CA ASN A 87 -5.77 -16.78 -13.51
C ASN A 87 -6.33 -15.88 -14.62
N THR A 88 -7.51 -15.31 -14.43
CA THR A 88 -8.13 -14.34 -15.34
C THR A 88 -7.22 -13.13 -15.54
N PHE A 89 -6.66 -12.56 -14.46
CA PHE A 89 -5.76 -11.41 -14.52
C PHE A 89 -4.54 -11.69 -15.41
N ASN A 90 -3.93 -12.86 -15.32
CA ASN A 90 -2.80 -13.21 -16.18
C ASN A 90 -3.19 -13.28 -17.66
N GLN A 91 -4.34 -13.90 -17.96
CA GLN A 91 -4.82 -14.02 -19.34
C GLN A 91 -5.09 -12.64 -19.95
N ILE A 92 -5.80 -11.77 -19.24
CA ILE A 92 -6.10 -10.41 -19.73
C ILE A 92 -4.84 -9.52 -19.77
N MET A 93 -3.86 -9.73 -18.88
CA MET A 93 -2.57 -9.04 -18.96
C MET A 93 -1.81 -9.41 -20.23
N ILE A 94 -1.79 -10.70 -20.60
CA ILE A 94 -1.15 -11.16 -21.84
C ILE A 94 -1.89 -10.59 -23.06
N LEU A 95 -3.22 -10.57 -23.02
CA LEU A 95 -4.05 -10.06 -24.11
C LEU A 95 -3.85 -8.56 -24.34
N HIS A 96 -3.92 -7.74 -23.29
CA HIS A 96 -3.87 -6.28 -23.41
C HIS A 96 -2.45 -5.70 -23.39
N PHE A 97 -1.50 -6.39 -22.74
CA PHE A 97 -0.14 -5.90 -22.51
C PHE A 97 0.92 -7.02 -22.66
N PRO A 98 1.03 -7.68 -23.84
CA PRO A 98 1.88 -8.85 -24.03
C PRO A 98 3.37 -8.60 -23.75
N THR A 99 3.84 -7.35 -23.92
CA THR A 99 5.25 -6.96 -23.70
C THR A 99 5.55 -6.51 -22.26
N LYS A 100 4.56 -6.53 -21.35
CA LYS A 100 4.68 -6.00 -19.98
C LYS A 100 4.51 -7.09 -18.91
N ILE A 101 4.71 -8.35 -19.27
CA ILE A 101 4.69 -9.48 -18.33
C ILE A 101 6.01 -9.53 -17.55
N ILE A 102 6.04 -8.82 -16.42
CA ILE A 102 7.16 -8.82 -15.49
C ILE A 102 6.95 -9.86 -14.37
N PRO A 103 7.99 -10.24 -13.60
CA PRO A 103 7.84 -11.22 -12.52
C PRO A 103 6.71 -10.91 -11.54
N LYS A 104 6.44 -9.64 -11.24
CA LYS A 104 5.31 -9.23 -10.37
C LYS A 104 3.95 -9.64 -10.91
N VAL A 105 3.77 -9.62 -12.23
CA VAL A 105 2.54 -10.06 -12.90
C VAL A 105 2.48 -11.57 -12.86
N HIS A 106 3.57 -12.25 -13.21
CA HIS A 106 3.63 -13.71 -13.23
C HIS A 106 3.31 -14.33 -11.86
N PHE A 107 3.92 -13.82 -10.78
CA PHE A 107 3.76 -14.38 -9.43
C PHE A 107 2.40 -14.08 -8.78
N ILE A 108 1.50 -13.35 -9.43
CA ILE A 108 0.17 -13.11 -8.86
C ILE A 108 -0.64 -14.41 -8.71
N ARG A 109 -0.38 -15.43 -9.53
CA ARG A 109 -1.02 -16.77 -9.44
C ARG A 109 -0.71 -17.48 -8.13
N GLU A 110 0.46 -17.19 -7.55
CA GLU A 110 0.90 -17.80 -6.30
C GLU A 110 0.23 -17.19 -5.06
N TYR A 111 -0.54 -16.10 -5.20
CA TYR A 111 -1.15 -15.44 -4.04
C TYR A 111 -2.17 -16.32 -3.32
N GLU A 112 -2.92 -17.14 -4.05
CA GLU A 112 -3.84 -18.10 -3.44
C GLU A 112 -3.08 -19.04 -2.50
N ARG A 113 -2.09 -19.75 -3.05
CA ARG A 113 -1.24 -20.67 -2.29
C ARG A 113 -0.54 -20.00 -1.12
N MET A 114 0.03 -18.80 -1.33
CA MET A 114 0.68 -18.05 -0.27
C MET A 114 -0.29 -17.70 0.87
N ILE A 115 -1.54 -17.34 0.54
CA ILE A 115 -2.54 -17.01 1.56
C ILE A 115 -3.07 -18.28 2.24
N HIS A 116 -3.20 -19.39 1.51
CA HIS A 116 -3.55 -20.68 2.08
C HIS A 116 -2.53 -21.13 3.14
N ASP A 117 -1.23 -21.07 2.80
CA ASP A 117 -0.15 -21.61 3.62
C ASP A 117 0.28 -20.66 4.75
N PHE A 118 0.36 -19.34 4.49
CA PHE A 118 0.88 -18.35 5.44
C PHE A 118 -0.19 -17.42 6.03
N GLY A 119 -1.43 -17.51 5.54
CA GLY A 119 -2.53 -16.64 5.94
C GLY A 119 -2.57 -15.30 5.18
N PRO A 120 -3.39 -14.33 5.61
CA PRO A 120 -3.61 -13.08 4.88
C PRO A 120 -2.32 -12.28 4.66
N SER A 121 -2.13 -11.76 3.44
CA SER A 121 -0.90 -11.04 3.06
C SER A 121 -0.61 -9.78 3.88
N ILE A 122 -1.64 -9.13 4.44
CA ILE A 122 -1.48 -7.99 5.37
C ILE A 122 -0.63 -8.35 6.60
N LYS A 123 -0.57 -9.62 7.01
CA LYS A 123 0.23 -10.03 8.17
C LYS A 123 1.73 -10.00 7.90
N TYR A 124 2.14 -10.18 6.64
CA TYR A 124 3.55 -10.30 6.26
C TYR A 124 4.00 -9.30 5.18
N TRP A 125 3.14 -8.36 4.77
CA TRP A 125 3.54 -7.30 3.84
C TRP A 125 4.58 -6.34 4.44
N CYS A 126 5.48 -5.83 3.60
CA CYS A 126 6.54 -4.91 4.04
C CYS A 126 6.04 -3.48 4.34
N PHE A 127 4.76 -3.17 4.07
CA PHE A 127 4.23 -1.81 4.13
C PHE A 127 4.34 -1.19 5.54
N ARG A 128 3.94 -1.94 6.57
CA ARG A 128 4.07 -1.52 7.98
C ARG A 128 5.53 -1.51 8.45
N TYR A 129 6.32 -2.47 7.99
CA TYR A 129 7.75 -2.56 8.35
C TYR A 129 8.52 -1.35 7.83
N GLU A 130 8.33 -0.96 6.56
CA GLU A 130 8.97 0.23 5.98
C GLU A 130 8.52 1.52 6.65
N ALA A 131 7.23 1.64 7.01
CA ALA A 131 6.72 2.79 7.76
C ALA A 131 7.40 2.92 9.13
N GLY A 132 7.58 1.82 9.86
CA GLY A 132 8.34 1.80 11.11
C GLY A 132 9.83 2.12 10.89
N HIS A 133 10.43 1.58 9.82
CA HIS A 133 11.82 1.83 9.47
C HIS A 133 12.07 3.32 9.13
N ALA A 134 11.10 4.00 8.52
CA ALA A 134 11.23 5.42 8.15
C ALA A 134 11.56 6.32 9.36
N TYR A 135 11.05 6.01 10.56
CA TYR A 135 11.43 6.69 11.79
C TYR A 135 12.93 6.55 12.09
N PHE A 136 13.44 5.31 12.05
CA PHE A 136 14.83 5.01 12.34
C PHE A 136 15.79 5.63 11.32
N LYS A 137 15.46 5.60 10.02
CA LYS A 137 16.23 6.28 8.95
C LYS A 137 16.41 7.77 9.27
N LYS A 138 15.33 8.45 9.66
CA LYS A 138 15.37 9.89 9.99
C LYS A 138 16.29 10.20 11.17
N ILE A 139 16.32 9.37 12.21
CA ILE A 139 17.19 9.57 13.37
C ILE A 139 18.64 9.29 13.02
N ALA A 140 18.92 8.19 12.31
CA ALA A 140 20.26 7.85 11.87
C ALA A 140 20.88 8.99 11.05
N MET A 141 20.14 9.54 10.09
CA MET A 141 20.58 10.68 9.27
C MET A 141 20.81 11.98 10.05
N ARG A 142 20.05 12.22 11.13
CA ARG A 142 20.16 13.47 11.91
C ARG A 142 21.26 13.43 12.97
N THR A 143 21.47 12.26 13.57
CA THR A 143 22.40 12.09 14.70
C THR A 143 23.85 11.97 14.25
N ASN A 144 24.10 11.56 13.00
CA ASN A 144 25.45 11.34 12.43
C ASN A 144 26.36 10.49 13.33
N ASN A 145 25.76 9.64 14.18
CA ASN A 145 26.49 8.76 15.09
C ASN A 145 26.52 7.34 14.51
N PHE A 146 27.69 6.96 14.01
CA PHE A 146 27.94 5.65 13.41
C PHE A 146 28.50 4.62 14.40
N LYS A 147 28.79 5.03 15.64
CA LYS A 147 29.26 4.12 16.68
C LYS A 147 28.06 3.47 17.36
N ASN A 148 27.92 2.15 17.19
CA ASN A 148 26.83 1.36 17.77
C ASN A 148 25.43 1.89 17.41
N THR A 149 25.20 2.19 16.13
CA THR A 149 23.93 2.71 15.59
C THR A 149 22.68 1.97 16.11
N PRO A 150 22.64 0.63 16.19
CA PRO A 150 21.46 -0.07 16.71
C PRO A 150 21.12 0.30 18.16
N LYS A 151 22.14 0.43 19.02
CA LYS A 151 21.95 0.81 20.44
C LYS A 151 21.35 2.21 20.54
N MET A 152 21.90 3.16 19.79
CA MET A 152 21.41 4.54 19.76
C MET A 152 19.95 4.60 19.28
N LEU A 153 19.64 3.96 18.15
CA LEU A 153 18.30 3.95 17.58
C LEU A 153 17.26 3.35 18.54
N VAL A 154 17.61 2.24 19.19
CA VAL A 154 16.73 1.60 20.19
C VAL A 154 16.51 2.52 21.40
N THR A 155 17.55 3.19 21.91
CA THR A 155 17.41 4.14 23.03
C THR A 155 16.46 5.27 22.67
N HIS A 156 16.62 5.90 21.50
CA HIS A 156 15.73 6.96 21.04
C HIS A 156 14.28 6.47 20.88
N TYR A 157 14.09 5.30 20.29
CA TYR A 157 12.76 4.71 20.16
C TYR A 157 12.11 4.45 21.52
N ARG A 158 12.84 3.84 22.47
CA ARG A 158 12.34 3.58 23.83
C ARG A 158 11.89 4.87 24.52
N LEU A 159 12.72 5.91 24.51
CA LEU A 159 12.36 7.21 25.10
C LEU A 159 11.10 7.81 24.46
N GLN A 160 10.99 7.74 23.12
CA GLN A 160 9.78 8.19 22.42
C GLN A 160 8.53 7.40 22.82
N GLN A 161 8.65 6.07 22.98
CA GLN A 161 7.52 5.23 23.42
C GLN A 161 7.12 5.53 24.86
N CYS A 162 8.07 5.70 25.79
CA CYS A 162 7.77 6.10 27.17
C CYS A 162 7.00 7.43 27.21
N PHE A 163 7.46 8.43 26.46
CA PHE A 163 6.80 9.73 26.38
C PHE A 163 5.37 9.62 25.82
N LYS A 164 5.17 8.88 24.72
CA LYS A 164 3.83 8.63 24.14
C LYS A 164 2.90 7.87 25.06
N PHE A 165 3.43 6.94 25.84
CA PHE A 165 2.66 6.16 26.80
C PHE A 165 2.16 7.05 27.94
N GLU A 166 3.02 7.93 28.44
CA GLU A 166 2.67 8.84 29.53
C GLU A 166 1.64 9.90 29.09
N LEU A 167 1.81 10.51 27.91
CA LEU A 167 0.80 11.42 27.34
C LEU A 167 -0.59 10.76 27.24
N ARG A 168 -0.64 9.51 26.79
CA ARG A 168 -1.91 8.77 26.67
C ARG A 168 -2.60 8.56 28.01
N LYS A 169 -1.85 8.34 29.10
CA LYS A 169 -2.44 8.24 30.44
C LYS A 169 -3.07 9.56 30.88
N PHE A 170 -2.38 10.68 30.64
CA PHE A 170 -2.91 12.00 30.98
C PHE A 170 -4.20 12.32 30.22
N GLU A 171 -4.27 12.01 28.92
CA GLU A 171 -5.49 12.19 28.12
C GLU A 171 -6.66 11.35 28.65
N VAL A 172 -6.42 10.07 28.97
CA VAL A 172 -7.45 9.19 29.53
C VAL A 172 -7.90 9.67 30.91
N HIS A 173 -6.97 10.15 31.75
CA HIS A 173 -7.32 10.64 33.08
C HIS A 173 -8.10 11.96 33.03
N ALA A 174 -7.76 12.87 32.11
CA ALA A 174 -8.50 14.10 31.87
C ALA A 174 -9.93 13.85 31.36
N LEU A 175 -10.15 12.79 30.58
CA LEU A 175 -11.48 12.38 30.09
C LEU A 175 -12.33 11.68 31.16
N MET A 176 -11.74 11.11 32.22
CA MET A 176 -12.51 10.51 33.34
C MET A 176 -12.97 11.54 34.39
N HIS A 177 -12.49 12.78 34.33
CA HIS A 177 -12.86 13.87 35.23
C HIS A 177 -13.78 14.92 34.58
N GLN A 178 -14.39 14.59 33.44
CA GLN A 178 -15.48 15.32 32.78
C GLN A 178 -16.76 14.50 32.83
#